data_AF-A0A537X942-F1
#
_entry.id   AF-A0A537X942-F1
#
_cell.length_a   1.000
_cell.length_b   1.000
_cell.length_c   1.000
_cell.angle_alpha   90.00
_cell.angle_beta   90.00
_cell.angle_gamma   90.00
#
_symmetry.space_group_name_H-M   'P 1'
#
loop_
_entity.id
_entity.type
_entity.pdbx_description
1 polymer ?
#
loop_
_entity_poly.entity_id
_entity_poly.type
_entity_poly.pdbx_seq_one_letter_code
_entity_poly.pdbx_strand_id
1 'polypeptide(L)'
;MGAGAGWDRVARPLAIAAAAAGAILGAAGAEAARADTPSGVDITCELGLSKFDPDTVNVAFPDDSAEYFSGAYQAAPGTRIRIDGQYPHVRYTSYNVYDVLQRPLDALADIELAPDPGSLNPFAIGADRTSPNRHYTAYINFGPIPSQRAANTLYTGTGQNGLPNYAGTFIYRIYIPDKGRDQFGDVGAPTLTLQAADGGPAPPSACANFGRPGITGVNQGVASLNGFGSQGQTVFDRNPPVWRKFTNLFQAVADSLTDSNITDPLFELQRQLDLADRGGSGGFLSNIHNAYLSANLSKAYGDVVVTRFRAPTFPNTRPGTSPMPGGQLRYWSLCENDPATQRFIQCTNDDRAVLGDNRLATYVVSTPGNRPANATAACAINWLPFGPNGRGVLIYRHMLPDPGFAQSIQRAKFGQEGATMGDYFPVSRYVSTAADFERLGCSPPGGGGVVLPSPGRRGGGRGQPGSRAARRTACVSRRRFRIRLPRGARVLSATVHGRHLRLRRVRGRPRGTVDLRGLPHGRFTLRLVVRLGTGRRVVLRRTYHTCVPRRPSKRPRSGAKPPRRRPGRRR
;
A
#
# COMPACT_ATOMS: atom_id res chain seq x y z
N MET A 1 -26.96 32.10 16.09
CA MET A 1 -26.50 31.14 17.13
C MET A 1 -26.98 29.75 16.74
N GLY A 2 -26.07 28.76 16.59
CA GLY A 2 -26.46 27.37 16.27
C GLY A 2 -25.59 26.60 15.27
N ALA A 3 -24.31 26.96 15.07
CA ALA A 3 -23.39 26.25 14.15
C ALA A 3 -22.30 25.41 14.86
N GLY A 4 -22.42 25.15 16.17
CA GLY A 4 -21.40 24.42 16.94
C GLY A 4 -21.68 22.93 17.20
N ALA A 5 -22.94 22.50 17.22
CA ALA A 5 -23.31 21.20 17.82
C ALA A 5 -22.97 19.95 16.98
N GLY A 6 -22.53 20.10 15.73
CA GLY A 6 -22.18 18.98 14.84
C GLY A 6 -20.71 18.59 14.89
N TRP A 7 -19.82 19.56 15.07
CA TRP A 7 -18.37 19.35 15.14
C TRP A 7 -17.96 18.69 16.47
N ASP A 8 -18.60 19.07 17.57
CA ASP A 8 -18.32 18.52 18.90
C ASP A 8 -18.67 17.02 19.05
N ARG A 9 -19.57 16.49 18.21
CA ARG A 9 -19.97 15.06 18.26
C ARG A 9 -19.01 14.12 17.51
N VAL A 10 -18.13 14.66 16.67
CA VAL A 10 -17.11 13.87 15.94
C VAL A 10 -15.71 14.16 16.49
N ALA A 11 -15.41 15.41 16.85
CA ALA A 11 -14.09 15.80 17.35
C ALA A 11 -13.77 15.26 18.76
N ARG A 12 -14.76 15.18 19.66
CA ARG A 12 -14.55 14.67 21.04
C ARG A 12 -14.19 13.18 21.12
N PRO A 13 -14.85 12.24 20.43
CA PRO A 13 -14.42 10.84 20.46
C PRO A 13 -13.06 10.62 19.77
N LEU A 14 -12.69 11.45 18.79
CA LEU A 14 -11.37 11.42 18.13
C LEU A 14 -10.24 11.95 19.03
N ALA A 15 -10.48 13.02 19.78
CA ALA A 15 -9.51 13.55 20.75
C ALA A 15 -9.34 12.62 21.97
N ILE A 16 -10.42 11.98 22.43
CA ILE A 16 -10.38 10.99 23.53
C ILE A 16 -9.69 9.69 23.07
N ALA A 17 -9.88 9.26 21.82
CA ALA A 17 -9.17 8.10 21.26
C ALA A 17 -7.67 8.37 21.09
N ALA A 18 -7.28 9.58 20.68
CA ALA A 18 -5.87 9.98 20.58
C ALA A 18 -5.20 10.09 21.96
N ALA A 19 -5.92 10.56 22.99
CA ALA A 19 -5.42 10.63 24.36
C ALA A 19 -5.36 9.25 25.05
N ALA A 20 -6.33 8.36 24.80
CA ALA A 20 -6.33 6.99 25.32
C ALA A 20 -5.21 6.13 24.71
N ALA A 21 -4.85 6.36 23.43
CA ALA A 21 -3.67 5.75 22.83
C ALA A 21 -2.37 6.17 23.53
N GLY A 22 -2.30 7.41 24.04
CA GLY A 22 -1.18 7.90 24.84
C GLY A 22 -1.09 7.27 26.24
N ALA A 23 -2.21 6.91 26.85
CA ALA A 23 -2.25 6.35 28.22
C ALA A 23 -2.02 4.83 28.28
N ILE A 24 -2.42 4.07 27.24
CA ILE A 24 -2.21 2.61 27.17
C ILE A 24 -0.73 2.26 26.91
N LEU A 25 0.05 3.18 26.35
CA LEU A 25 1.50 3.04 26.16
C LEU A 25 2.31 2.99 27.46
N GLY A 26 1.73 3.31 28.62
CA GLY A 26 2.44 3.36 29.90
C GLY A 26 2.40 2.09 30.75
N ALA A 27 1.55 1.10 30.45
CA ALA A 27 1.19 0.06 31.44
C ALA A 27 1.57 -1.39 31.07
N ALA A 28 2.18 -1.66 29.90
CA ALA A 28 2.48 -3.03 29.47
C ALA A 28 3.96 -3.45 29.69
N GLY A 29 4.67 -2.80 30.61
CA GLY A 29 6.13 -2.94 30.76
C GLY A 29 6.63 -3.63 32.03
N ALA A 30 5.77 -4.23 32.85
CA ALA A 30 6.21 -4.84 34.10
C ALA A 30 5.43 -6.12 34.40
N GLU A 31 5.99 -7.26 34.02
CA GLU A 31 5.92 -8.53 34.77
C GLU A 31 6.58 -9.65 33.95
N ALA A 32 7.85 -9.92 34.23
CA ALA A 32 8.45 -11.23 34.00
C ALA A 32 9.45 -11.50 35.14
N ALA A 33 9.26 -12.66 35.77
CA ALA A 33 9.65 -12.99 37.13
C ALA A 33 11.16 -13.19 37.38
N ARG A 34 11.53 -13.02 38.67
CA ARG A 34 12.77 -13.50 39.28
C ARG A 34 12.68 -15.02 39.54
N ALA A 35 13.77 -15.75 39.32
CA ALA A 35 14.09 -17.02 39.99
C ALA A 35 15.60 -17.29 39.91
N ASP A 36 16.18 -17.83 41.00
CA ASP A 36 17.62 -18.00 41.25
C ASP A 36 18.13 -19.44 41.05
N THR A 37 19.42 -19.55 40.63
CA THR A 37 20.45 -20.64 40.75
C THR A 37 20.33 -21.96 39.96
N PRO A 38 21.43 -22.71 39.64
CA PRO A 38 22.89 -22.45 39.76
C PRO A 38 23.79 -22.74 38.51
N SER A 39 24.99 -22.13 38.55
CA SER A 39 26.30 -22.29 37.88
C SER A 39 26.54 -23.19 36.64
N GLY A 40 27.08 -22.55 35.57
CA GLY A 40 28.19 -23.09 34.77
C GLY A 40 27.91 -23.43 33.29
N VAL A 41 28.00 -22.43 32.40
CA VAL A 41 28.73 -22.37 31.09
C VAL A 41 28.52 -20.92 30.56
N ASP A 42 29.59 -20.21 30.21
CA ASP A 42 29.52 -18.87 29.58
C ASP A 42 29.18 -19.01 28.09
N ILE A 43 27.91 -18.75 27.75
CA ILE A 43 27.46 -18.53 26.38
C ILE A 43 27.04 -17.07 26.27
N THR A 44 27.96 -16.23 25.77
CA THR A 44 27.68 -14.85 25.37
C THR A 44 26.43 -14.89 24.50
N CYS A 45 25.30 -14.39 25.06
CA CYS A 45 23.93 -14.55 24.57
C CYS A 45 23.85 -15.19 23.18
N GLU A 46 23.54 -16.49 23.08
CA GLU A 46 23.08 -17.06 21.82
C GLU A 46 21.85 -16.23 21.40
N LEU A 47 22.10 -15.24 20.54
CA LEU A 47 21.09 -14.47 19.85
C LEU A 47 20.45 -15.46 18.90
N GLY A 48 19.44 -16.18 19.40
CA GLY A 48 18.64 -17.10 18.63
C GLY A 48 18.03 -16.34 17.47
N LEU A 49 18.72 -16.35 16.33
CA LEU A 49 18.29 -15.77 15.07
C LEU A 49 16.96 -16.41 14.72
N SER A 50 15.87 -15.76 15.11
CA SER A 50 14.52 -16.26 14.90
C SER A 50 14.12 -15.91 13.48
N LYS A 51 13.80 -16.94 12.69
CA LYS A 51 13.31 -16.77 11.32
C LYS A 51 11.90 -16.20 11.34
N PHE A 52 11.66 -15.08 10.64
CA PHE A 52 10.30 -14.68 10.28
C PHE A 52 9.88 -15.56 9.11
N ASP A 53 9.08 -16.56 9.42
CA ASP A 53 8.40 -17.38 8.44
C ASP A 53 6.91 -16.99 8.44
N PRO A 54 6.19 -17.06 7.30
CA PRO A 54 4.74 -16.95 7.27
C PRO A 54 4.01 -17.73 8.39
N ASP A 55 4.59 -18.82 8.88
CA ASP A 55 4.04 -19.66 9.96
C ASP A 55 4.48 -19.26 11.39
N THR A 56 5.48 -18.39 11.56
CA THR A 56 6.02 -17.98 12.89
C THR A 56 5.72 -16.52 13.22
N VAL A 57 6.13 -15.57 12.37
CA VAL A 57 5.95 -14.12 12.55
C VAL A 57 5.72 -13.47 11.19
N ASN A 58 4.47 -13.12 10.88
CA ASN A 58 4.05 -12.63 9.56
C ASN A 58 3.30 -11.29 9.66
N VAL A 59 3.91 -10.33 10.34
CA VAL A 59 3.40 -8.96 10.51
C VAL A 59 4.42 -7.94 10.00
N ALA A 60 3.98 -6.70 9.80
CA ALA A 60 4.78 -5.61 9.21
C ALA A 60 5.03 -5.72 7.69
N PHE A 61 4.09 -6.32 6.94
CA PHE A 61 4.13 -6.39 5.47
C PHE A 61 5.43 -7.00 4.91
N PRO A 62 5.81 -8.23 5.32
CA PRO A 62 7.01 -8.88 4.81
C PRO A 62 6.94 -9.11 3.29
N ASP A 63 8.11 -9.26 2.68
CA ASP A 63 8.28 -9.65 1.28
C ASP A 63 8.62 -11.14 1.22
N ASP A 64 7.94 -11.89 0.35
CA ASP A 64 8.14 -13.34 0.21
C ASP A 64 9.50 -13.74 -0.41
N SER A 65 10.29 -12.76 -0.82
CA SER A 65 11.62 -12.93 -1.41
C SER A 65 12.77 -12.75 -0.42
N ALA A 66 12.43 -12.48 0.84
CA ALA A 66 13.36 -12.14 1.89
C ALA A 66 13.31 -13.15 3.03
N GLU A 67 14.49 -13.55 3.48
CA GLU A 67 14.69 -14.28 4.71
C GLU A 67 15.06 -13.28 5.80
N TYR A 68 14.38 -13.35 6.95
CA TYR A 68 14.60 -12.44 8.06
C TYR A 68 15.04 -13.23 9.28
N PHE A 69 16.14 -12.82 9.87
CA PHE A 69 16.68 -13.37 11.10
C PHE A 69 16.80 -12.26 12.13
N SER A 70 16.18 -12.39 13.29
CA SER A 70 16.27 -11.37 14.35
C SER A 70 16.95 -11.86 15.61
N GLY A 71 17.63 -10.94 16.30
CA GLY A 71 17.96 -11.05 17.71
C GLY A 71 17.40 -9.87 18.51
N ALA A 72 17.27 -10.07 19.82
CA ALA A 72 16.96 -9.03 20.78
C ALA A 72 18.20 -8.72 21.62
N TYR A 73 18.40 -7.48 22.03
CA TYR A 73 19.52 -7.09 22.88
C TYR A 73 19.04 -6.38 24.13
N GLN A 74 19.77 -6.60 25.22
CA GLN A 74 19.72 -5.83 26.45
C GLN A 74 21.16 -5.63 26.92
N ALA A 75 21.68 -4.42 26.74
CA ALA A 75 23.10 -4.11 26.84
C ALA A 75 23.44 -3.34 28.11
N ALA A 76 24.65 -3.55 28.62
CA ALA A 76 25.23 -2.73 29.67
C ALA A 76 26.00 -1.54 29.08
N PRO A 77 26.05 -0.38 29.76
CA PRO A 77 26.92 0.72 29.37
C PRO A 77 28.37 0.24 29.18
N GLY A 78 29.07 0.78 28.16
CA GLY A 78 30.44 0.40 27.86
C GLY A 78 30.61 -0.92 27.11
N THR A 79 29.53 -1.54 26.63
CA THR A 79 29.58 -2.74 25.78
C THR A 79 29.19 -2.43 24.32
N ARG A 80 29.46 -3.37 23.41
CA ARG A 80 28.99 -3.39 22.02
C ARG A 80 28.80 -4.82 21.52
N ILE A 81 28.00 -5.01 20.49
CA ILE A 81 27.92 -6.30 19.77
C ILE A 81 28.91 -6.27 18.62
N ARG A 82 29.77 -7.28 18.52
CA ARG A 82 30.58 -7.61 17.34
C ARG A 82 29.83 -8.62 16.49
N ILE A 83 29.94 -8.44 15.18
CA ILE A 83 29.36 -9.31 14.15
C ILE A 83 30.51 -9.78 13.27
N ASP A 84 30.74 -11.09 13.25
CA ASP A 84 31.72 -11.74 12.37
C ASP A 84 30.97 -12.54 11.32
N GLY A 85 31.14 -12.20 10.05
CA GLY A 85 30.37 -12.79 8.96
C GLY A 85 31.16 -12.98 7.67
N GLN A 86 30.51 -13.62 6.71
CA GLN A 86 30.95 -13.68 5.33
C GLN A 86 29.86 -13.09 4.44
N TYR A 87 30.26 -12.39 3.37
CA TYR A 87 29.31 -11.92 2.36
C TYR A 87 28.63 -13.12 1.69
N PRO A 88 27.30 -13.27 1.83
CA PRO A 88 26.59 -14.44 1.31
C PRO A 88 26.40 -14.35 -0.22
N HIS A 89 26.27 -15.50 -0.89
CA HIS A 89 26.01 -15.55 -2.34
C HIS A 89 24.53 -15.26 -2.66
N VAL A 90 24.17 -13.98 -2.56
CA VAL A 90 22.78 -13.49 -2.65
C VAL A 90 22.74 -12.18 -3.44
N ARG A 91 21.56 -11.64 -3.70
CA ARG A 91 21.42 -10.33 -4.35
C ARG A 91 21.64 -9.16 -3.39
N TYR A 92 21.10 -9.28 -2.18
CA TYR A 92 21.20 -8.23 -1.17
C TYR A 92 21.19 -8.81 0.25
N THR A 93 21.93 -8.18 1.14
CA THR A 93 21.86 -8.44 2.58
C THR A 93 22.01 -7.17 3.40
N SER A 94 21.42 -7.11 4.60
CA SER A 94 21.62 -5.99 5.53
C SER A 94 21.37 -6.31 6.99
N TYR A 95 21.91 -5.45 7.86
CA TYR A 95 21.55 -5.34 9.26
C TYR A 95 20.74 -4.07 9.50
N ASN A 96 19.73 -4.14 10.36
CA ASN A 96 19.00 -2.97 10.83
C ASN A 96 18.78 -3.12 12.33
N VAL A 97 18.85 -2.02 13.08
CA VAL A 97 18.61 -1.96 14.52
C VAL A 97 17.33 -1.17 14.82
N TYR A 98 16.62 -1.60 15.86
CA TYR A 98 15.31 -1.08 16.25
C TYR A 98 15.23 -0.91 17.76
N ASP A 99 14.45 0.08 18.20
CA ASP A 99 14.16 0.23 19.63
C ASP A 99 13.12 -0.80 20.11
N VAL A 100 12.79 -0.75 21.41
CA VAL A 100 11.76 -1.62 22.01
C VAL A 100 10.37 -1.46 21.38
N LEU A 101 10.09 -0.32 20.73
CA LEU A 101 8.86 -0.06 19.97
C LEU A 101 8.97 -0.48 18.50
N GLN A 102 10.08 -1.14 18.12
CA GLN A 102 10.40 -1.62 16.77
C GLN A 102 10.49 -0.52 15.72
N ARG A 103 10.85 0.71 16.12
CA ARG A 103 11.11 1.82 15.21
C ARG A 103 12.54 1.71 14.67
N PRO A 104 12.78 1.91 13.37
CA PRO A 104 14.12 1.81 12.80
C PRO A 104 15.02 2.91 13.36
N LEU A 105 16.22 2.54 13.79
CA LEU A 105 17.22 3.45 14.37
C LEU A 105 18.39 3.67 13.41
N ASP A 106 18.92 2.58 12.86
CA ASP A 106 20.07 2.60 11.95
C ASP A 106 20.13 1.32 11.11
N ALA A 107 20.89 1.34 10.02
CA ALA A 107 21.06 0.19 9.13
C ALA A 107 22.43 0.17 8.46
N LEU A 108 22.80 -1.01 7.96
CA LEU A 108 24.01 -1.23 7.19
C LEU A 108 23.75 -2.28 6.11
N ALA A 109 23.86 -1.89 4.85
CA ALA A 109 23.72 -2.76 3.69
C ALA A 109 25.03 -3.43 3.30
N ASP A 110 24.92 -4.52 2.53
CA ASP A 110 26.04 -5.27 1.97
C ASP A 110 27.11 -4.39 1.30
N ILE A 111 26.70 -3.41 0.51
CA ILE A 111 27.61 -2.50 -0.21
C ILE A 111 28.30 -1.47 0.69
N GLU A 112 27.76 -1.24 1.89
CA GLU A 112 28.31 -0.29 2.87
C GLU A 112 29.30 -0.94 3.83
N LEU A 113 29.29 -2.28 3.91
CA LEU A 113 30.26 -3.06 4.66
C LEU A 113 31.60 -3.06 3.93
N ALA A 114 32.64 -2.54 4.57
CA ALA A 114 34.02 -2.76 4.16
C ALA A 114 34.44 -4.21 4.46
N PRO A 115 35.12 -4.90 3.54
CA PRO A 115 35.61 -6.26 3.79
C PRO A 115 36.77 -6.25 4.78
N ASP A 116 36.98 -7.37 5.47
CA ASP A 116 38.17 -7.57 6.30
C ASP A 116 39.44 -7.61 5.43
N PRO A 117 40.64 -7.32 5.99
CA PRO A 117 41.90 -7.41 5.24
C PRO A 117 42.05 -8.74 4.50
N GLY A 118 42.36 -8.68 3.20
CA GLY A 118 42.48 -9.85 2.33
C GLY A 118 41.15 -10.41 1.80
N SER A 119 40.01 -9.85 2.21
CA SER A 119 38.68 -10.20 1.69
C SER A 119 38.18 -9.18 0.67
N LEU A 120 37.17 -9.59 -0.11
CA LEU A 120 36.52 -8.79 -1.13
C LEU A 120 35.01 -8.69 -0.86
N ASN A 121 34.46 -7.49 -1.01
CA ASN A 121 33.02 -7.28 -1.03
C ASN A 121 32.45 -7.59 -2.43
N PRO A 122 31.63 -8.65 -2.61
CA PRO A 122 31.11 -9.08 -3.91
C PRO A 122 29.91 -8.27 -4.41
N PHE A 123 29.42 -7.29 -3.63
CA PHE A 123 28.18 -6.57 -3.93
C PHE A 123 28.39 -5.25 -4.68
N ALA A 124 29.63 -4.78 -4.80
CA ALA A 124 29.95 -3.62 -5.62
C ALA A 124 29.82 -3.96 -7.10
N ILE A 125 29.29 -3.04 -7.91
CA ILE A 125 29.17 -3.25 -9.36
C ILE A 125 30.56 -3.56 -9.94
N GLY A 126 30.67 -4.62 -10.73
CA GLY A 126 31.95 -5.07 -11.29
C GLY A 126 32.77 -5.99 -10.38
N ALA A 127 32.38 -6.18 -9.10
CA ALA A 127 33.09 -7.05 -8.19
C ALA A 127 32.94 -8.54 -8.56
N ASP A 128 33.97 -9.32 -8.26
CA ASP A 128 33.92 -10.78 -8.36
C ASP A 128 32.98 -11.34 -7.29
N ARG A 129 31.94 -12.06 -7.74
CA ARG A 129 30.92 -12.67 -6.87
C ARG A 129 31.28 -14.09 -6.47
N THR A 130 32.34 -14.64 -7.06
CA THR A 130 32.81 -16.01 -6.87
C THR A 130 33.99 -16.09 -5.90
N SER A 131 34.60 -14.95 -5.53
CA SER A 131 35.72 -14.89 -4.59
C SER A 131 35.46 -15.74 -3.34
N PRO A 132 36.40 -16.59 -2.90
CA PRO A 132 36.27 -17.33 -1.65
C PRO A 132 36.57 -16.45 -0.43
N ASN A 133 37.42 -15.41 -0.56
CA ASN A 133 37.79 -14.54 0.55
C ASN A 133 36.79 -13.39 0.66
N ARG A 134 35.82 -13.53 1.57
CA ARG A 134 34.66 -12.62 1.66
C ARG A 134 34.24 -12.32 3.10
N HIS A 135 35.19 -12.21 4.02
CA HIS A 135 34.90 -11.93 5.41
C HIS A 135 34.62 -10.43 5.65
N TYR A 136 33.77 -10.15 6.63
CA TYR A 136 33.60 -8.82 7.19
C TYR A 136 33.40 -8.89 8.70
N THR A 137 33.87 -7.85 9.36
CA THR A 137 33.56 -7.54 10.76
C THR A 137 32.70 -6.29 10.85
N ALA A 138 31.58 -6.36 11.58
CA ALA A 138 30.70 -5.22 11.85
C ALA A 138 30.37 -5.09 13.35
N TYR A 139 29.76 -3.98 13.73
CA TYR A 139 29.46 -3.67 15.13
C TYR A 139 28.07 -3.05 15.31
N ILE A 140 27.44 -3.30 16.45
CA ILE A 140 26.32 -2.51 16.95
C ILE A 140 26.78 -1.83 18.24
N ASN A 141 26.89 -0.51 18.19
CA ASN A 141 27.23 0.32 19.33
C ASN A 141 25.97 0.89 19.99
N PHE A 142 25.94 0.85 21.32
CA PHE A 142 24.83 1.38 22.10
C PHE A 142 25.06 2.85 22.40
N GLY A 143 24.33 3.74 21.72
CA GLY A 143 24.57 5.17 21.85
C GLY A 143 24.13 5.99 20.64
N PRO A 144 24.21 7.33 20.75
CA PRO A 144 23.89 8.22 19.65
C PRO A 144 24.78 7.94 18.43
N ILE A 145 24.25 8.23 17.25
CA ILE A 145 25.04 8.24 16.01
C ILE A 145 26.04 9.42 16.13
N PRO A 146 27.36 9.16 16.11
CA PRO A 146 28.37 10.22 16.16
C PRO A 146 28.41 10.99 14.84
N SER A 147 28.99 12.20 14.87
CA SER A 147 29.20 13.00 13.65
C SER A 147 30.10 12.29 12.63
N GLN A 148 31.07 11.52 13.10
CA GLN A 148 31.90 10.62 12.30
C GLN A 148 31.61 9.18 12.69
N ARG A 149 30.95 8.46 11.79
CA ARG A 149 30.65 7.03 11.98
C ARG A 149 31.92 6.21 11.93
N ALA A 150 32.04 5.25 12.85
CA ALA A 150 33.02 4.20 12.73
C ALA A 150 32.65 3.29 11.55
N ALA A 151 33.67 2.72 10.90
CA ALA A 151 33.46 1.75 9.82
C ALA A 151 32.62 0.57 10.31
N ASN A 152 31.78 0.05 9.42
CA ASN A 152 30.93 -1.12 9.66
C ASN A 152 30.13 -1.08 10.98
N THR A 153 29.70 0.10 11.43
CA THR A 153 29.07 0.26 12.75
C THR A 153 27.65 0.82 12.64
N LEU A 154 26.70 0.10 13.24
CA LEU A 154 25.34 0.56 13.51
C LEU A 154 25.25 1.18 14.91
N TYR A 155 24.34 2.13 15.09
CA TYR A 155 24.12 2.81 16.37
C TYR A 155 22.66 2.72 16.81
N THR A 156 22.42 2.44 18.09
CA THR A 156 21.06 2.33 18.61
C THR A 156 20.42 3.68 18.96
N GLY A 157 21.13 4.79 18.81
CA GLY A 157 20.61 6.12 19.11
C GLY A 157 20.31 6.31 20.60
N THR A 158 19.53 7.35 20.89
CA THR A 158 19.03 7.67 22.23
C THR A 158 17.52 7.59 22.30
N GLY A 159 17.01 7.23 23.47
CA GLY A 159 15.59 7.24 23.79
C GLY A 159 15.08 8.66 24.10
N GLN A 160 13.78 8.78 24.37
CA GLN A 160 13.13 10.08 24.67
C GLN A 160 13.68 10.77 25.93
N ASN A 161 14.31 10.01 26.82
CA ASN A 161 14.97 10.49 28.04
C ASN A 161 16.44 10.92 27.79
N GLY A 162 16.92 10.89 26.55
CA GLY A 162 18.30 11.22 26.19
C GLY A 162 19.33 10.13 26.51
N LEU A 163 18.92 9.01 27.13
CA LEU A 163 19.81 7.87 27.38
C LEU A 163 19.95 7.00 26.14
N PRO A 164 21.10 6.33 25.92
CA PRO A 164 21.25 5.35 24.86
C PRO A 164 20.16 4.28 24.89
N ASN A 165 19.72 3.83 23.71
CA ASN A 165 18.82 2.68 23.62
C ASN A 165 19.61 1.40 23.89
N TYR A 166 19.63 0.98 25.16
CA TYR A 166 20.29 -0.25 25.60
C TYR A 166 19.43 -1.51 25.42
N ALA A 167 18.16 -1.37 25.04
CA ALA A 167 17.28 -2.49 24.74
C ALA A 167 16.60 -2.31 23.38
N GLY A 168 16.39 -3.41 22.67
CA GLY A 168 15.78 -3.39 21.34
C GLY A 168 15.94 -4.69 20.58
N THR A 169 15.77 -4.62 19.27
CA THR A 169 15.93 -5.74 18.35
C THR A 169 16.82 -5.35 17.18
N PHE A 170 17.40 -6.35 16.51
CA PHE A 170 18.04 -6.16 15.22
C PHE A 170 17.56 -7.25 14.26
N ILE A 171 17.62 -6.95 12.97
CA ILE A 171 17.24 -7.89 11.91
C ILE A 171 18.37 -7.96 10.89
N TYR A 172 18.83 -9.18 10.64
CA TYR A 172 19.63 -9.58 9.49
C TYR A 172 18.69 -10.05 8.36
N ARG A 173 18.78 -9.39 7.20
CA ARG A 173 17.91 -9.64 6.05
C ARG A 173 18.70 -10.18 4.89
N ILE A 174 18.20 -11.23 4.26
CA ILE A 174 18.82 -11.84 3.07
C ILE A 174 17.78 -11.88 1.96
N TYR A 175 18.13 -11.39 0.77
CA TYR A 175 17.24 -11.34 -0.39
C TYR A 175 17.85 -12.11 -1.56
N ILE A 176 17.05 -13.02 -2.13
CA ILE A 176 17.36 -13.79 -3.34
C ILE A 176 18.73 -14.47 -3.26
N PRO A 177 18.84 -15.61 -2.55
CA PRO A 177 20.00 -16.48 -2.72
C PRO A 177 20.20 -16.89 -4.18
N ASP A 178 21.46 -17.03 -4.57
CA ASP A 178 21.79 -17.54 -5.89
C ASP A 178 21.22 -18.96 -6.04
N LYS A 179 20.87 -19.34 -7.27
CA LYS A 179 20.12 -20.56 -7.57
C LYS A 179 20.90 -21.79 -7.09
N GLY A 180 20.24 -22.61 -6.28
CA GLY A 180 20.81 -23.85 -5.75
C GLY A 180 21.53 -23.69 -4.41
N ARG A 181 21.62 -22.47 -3.88
CA ARG A 181 22.21 -22.19 -2.56
C ARG A 181 21.18 -22.17 -1.46
N ASP A 182 21.64 -22.32 -0.22
CA ASP A 182 20.78 -22.25 0.95
C ASP A 182 20.30 -20.81 1.27
N GLN A 183 19.48 -20.68 2.32
CA GLN A 183 18.94 -19.40 2.78
C GLN A 183 20.02 -18.39 3.25
N PHE A 184 21.24 -18.86 3.54
CA PHE A 184 22.40 -18.05 3.89
C PHE A 184 23.36 -17.85 2.71
N GLY A 185 23.03 -18.32 1.49
CA GLY A 185 23.95 -18.27 0.37
C GLY A 185 25.24 -19.06 0.60
N ASP A 186 25.16 -20.19 1.30
CA ASP A 186 26.20 -21.18 1.60
C ASP A 186 27.37 -20.68 2.46
N VAL A 187 27.19 -19.60 3.23
CA VAL A 187 28.23 -19.13 4.18
C VAL A 187 27.89 -19.35 5.65
N GLY A 188 26.70 -19.86 5.93
CA GLY A 188 26.17 -19.97 7.29
C GLY A 188 25.75 -18.62 7.88
N ALA A 189 25.25 -18.67 9.13
CA ALA A 189 24.85 -17.47 9.85
C ALA A 189 26.09 -16.71 10.38
N PRO A 190 26.03 -15.36 10.48
CA PRO A 190 27.06 -14.58 11.14
C PRO A 190 27.14 -14.92 12.63
N THR A 191 28.35 -14.87 13.19
CA THR A 191 28.58 -15.02 14.64
C THR A 191 28.42 -13.66 15.31
N LEU A 192 27.80 -13.65 16.48
CA LEU A 192 27.52 -12.44 17.26
C LEU A 192 28.12 -12.58 18.65
N THR A 193 28.84 -11.56 19.11
CA THR A 193 29.52 -11.59 20.42
C THR A 193 29.37 -10.25 21.12
N LEU A 194 29.01 -10.27 22.41
CA LEU A 194 29.06 -9.06 23.25
C LEU A 194 30.51 -8.85 23.71
N GLN A 195 31.04 -7.63 23.56
CA GLN A 195 32.39 -7.28 24.01
C GLN A 195 32.43 -5.89 24.63
N ALA A 196 33.51 -5.57 25.35
CA ALA A 196 33.73 -4.21 25.81
C ALA A 196 33.88 -3.26 24.60
N ALA A 197 33.38 -2.04 24.75
CA ALA A 197 33.40 -1.04 23.68
C ALA A 197 34.84 -0.64 23.28
N ASP A 198 35.77 -0.71 24.23
CA ASP A 198 37.21 -0.47 24.03
C ASP A 198 37.96 -1.66 23.38
N GLY A 199 37.27 -2.78 23.12
CA GLY A 199 37.86 -3.98 22.54
C GLY A 199 38.52 -4.92 23.55
N GLY A 200 38.42 -4.63 24.85
CA GLY A 200 38.78 -5.57 25.90
C GLY A 200 37.84 -6.77 26.00
N PRO A 201 38.22 -7.80 26.78
CA PRO A 201 37.33 -8.93 27.08
C PRO A 201 36.01 -8.42 27.68
N ALA A 202 34.90 -9.03 27.28
CA ALA A 202 33.60 -8.66 27.81
C ALA A 202 33.58 -8.83 29.34
N PRO A 203 32.92 -7.95 30.10
CA PRO A 203 32.58 -8.28 31.48
C PRO A 203 31.76 -9.59 31.52
N PRO A 204 31.86 -10.40 32.58
CA PRO A 204 31.15 -11.67 32.70
C PRO A 204 29.67 -11.51 32.32
N SER A 205 29.25 -12.34 31.38
CA SER A 205 27.92 -12.34 30.79
C SER A 205 26.82 -12.48 31.85
N ALA A 206 25.89 -11.53 31.93
CA ALA A 206 24.63 -11.70 32.65
C ALA A 206 23.65 -12.66 31.93
N CYS A 207 24.07 -13.31 30.83
CA CYS A 207 23.21 -14.13 29.98
C CYS A 207 22.86 -15.51 30.58
N ALA A 208 23.19 -15.79 31.86
CA ALA A 208 22.91 -17.07 32.52
C ALA A 208 21.41 -17.43 32.64
N ASN A 209 20.49 -16.50 32.34
CA ASN A 209 19.04 -16.69 32.50
C ASN A 209 18.21 -16.43 31.22
N PHE A 210 18.81 -16.43 30.03
CA PHE A 210 18.07 -16.13 28.79
C PHE A 210 17.87 -17.38 27.92
N GLY A 211 16.64 -17.89 27.91
CA GLY A 211 16.17 -18.79 26.86
C GLY A 211 15.81 -18.03 25.59
N ARG A 212 15.72 -18.74 24.45
CA ARG A 212 15.15 -18.20 23.20
C ARG A 212 13.83 -17.50 23.50
N PRO A 213 13.70 -16.17 23.35
CA PRO A 213 12.38 -15.57 23.38
C PRO A 213 11.65 -16.11 22.16
N GLY A 214 10.62 -16.93 22.38
CA GLY A 214 9.56 -16.99 21.39
C GLY A 214 9.12 -15.54 21.18
N ILE A 215 9.06 -15.08 19.93
CA ILE A 215 8.46 -13.78 19.60
C ILE A 215 6.92 -13.93 19.74
N THR A 216 6.47 -14.39 20.89
CA THR A 216 5.07 -14.49 21.27
C THR A 216 4.56 -13.08 21.53
N GLY A 217 3.57 -12.67 20.76
CA GLY A 217 2.90 -11.39 20.97
C GLY A 217 3.28 -10.27 20.00
N VAL A 218 4.28 -10.41 19.11
CA VAL A 218 4.49 -9.39 18.05
C VAL A 218 3.29 -9.32 17.12
N ASN A 219 2.70 -10.47 16.77
CA ASN A 219 1.44 -10.50 16.04
C ASN A 219 0.30 -9.82 16.81
N GLN A 220 0.26 -9.93 18.15
CA GLN A 220 -0.77 -9.34 19.01
C GLN A 220 -0.55 -7.84 19.29
N GLY A 221 0.70 -7.40 19.43
CA GLY A 221 1.09 -6.00 19.62
C GLY A 221 0.93 -5.18 18.35
N VAL A 222 1.15 -5.78 17.18
CA VAL A 222 0.79 -5.16 15.89
C VAL A 222 -0.72 -5.19 15.68
N ALA A 223 -1.41 -6.28 16.03
CA ALA A 223 -2.87 -6.35 15.96
C ALA A 223 -3.59 -5.35 16.90
N SER A 224 -3.01 -5.01 18.06
CA SER A 224 -3.56 -4.01 18.98
C SER A 224 -3.36 -2.57 18.49
N LEU A 225 -2.32 -2.31 17.69
CA LEU A 225 -2.14 -1.05 16.94
C LEU A 225 -3.09 -0.95 15.72
N ASN A 226 -3.59 -2.08 15.20
CA ASN A 226 -4.45 -2.17 14.01
C ASN A 226 -5.94 -1.83 14.26
N GLY A 227 -6.30 -1.24 15.40
CA GLY A 227 -7.67 -0.95 15.81
C GLY A 227 -8.48 0.00 14.91
N PHE A 228 -7.91 0.52 13.82
CA PHE A 228 -8.51 1.58 13.00
C PHE A 228 -8.88 1.22 11.54
N GLY A 229 -8.73 -0.03 11.06
CA GLY A 229 -8.96 -0.33 9.63
C GLY A 229 -9.70 -1.61 9.24
N SER A 230 -9.95 -2.54 10.17
CA SER A 230 -10.28 -3.93 9.81
C SER A 230 -11.76 -4.26 9.63
N GLN A 231 -12.69 -3.40 10.04
CA GLN A 231 -14.12 -3.71 9.94
C GLN A 231 -14.78 -3.09 8.71
N GLY A 232 -14.78 -3.81 7.58
CA GLY A 232 -15.84 -3.86 6.55
C GLY A 232 -16.47 -2.57 6.00
N GLN A 233 -15.96 -1.39 6.34
CA GLN A 233 -16.54 -0.11 5.97
C GLN A 233 -15.92 0.38 4.68
N THR A 234 -16.72 0.41 3.61
CA THR A 234 -16.41 0.96 2.27
C THR A 234 -16.16 2.48 2.27
N VAL A 235 -15.80 3.06 3.41
CA VAL A 235 -15.73 4.51 3.64
C VAL A 235 -14.32 5.02 3.41
N PHE A 236 -13.35 4.14 3.13
CA PHE A 236 -11.91 4.46 3.07
C PHE A 236 -11.15 3.79 1.90
N ASP A 237 -11.83 3.45 0.79
CA ASP A 237 -11.17 2.97 -0.43
C ASP A 237 -11.60 3.80 -1.66
N ARG A 238 -10.76 3.88 -2.70
CA ARG A 238 -11.02 4.65 -3.94
C ARG A 238 -11.16 3.79 -5.20
N ASN A 239 -11.86 4.35 -6.20
CA ASN A 239 -11.91 3.83 -7.57
C ASN A 239 -11.64 5.00 -8.56
N PRO A 240 -10.52 4.99 -9.30
CA PRO A 240 -9.46 3.96 -9.28
C PRO A 240 -8.66 3.96 -7.96
N PRO A 241 -7.92 2.86 -7.64
CA PRO A 241 -6.98 2.88 -6.52
C PRO A 241 -5.93 3.97 -6.70
N VAL A 242 -5.56 4.63 -5.61
CA VAL A 242 -4.55 5.69 -5.58
C VAL A 242 -3.30 5.18 -4.90
N TRP A 243 -2.16 5.36 -5.54
CA TRP A 243 -0.85 5.00 -5.00
C TRP A 243 -0.25 6.18 -4.24
N ARG A 244 0.31 5.91 -3.06
CA ARG A 244 0.95 6.92 -2.21
C ARG A 244 2.27 6.42 -1.68
N LYS A 245 3.24 7.32 -1.50
CA LYS A 245 4.49 7.01 -0.83
C LYS A 245 4.26 6.78 0.66
N PHE A 246 4.79 5.68 1.16
CA PHE A 246 4.89 5.46 2.58
C PHE A 246 6.02 6.34 3.15
N THR A 247 5.70 7.17 4.13
CA THR A 247 6.68 8.03 4.82
C THR A 247 6.88 7.58 6.27
N ASN A 248 5.79 7.40 7.01
CA ASN A 248 5.79 6.88 8.37
C ASN A 248 4.43 6.28 8.74
N LEU A 249 4.38 5.61 9.90
CA LEU A 249 3.18 4.92 10.38
C LEU A 249 2.00 5.88 10.64
N PHE A 250 2.25 7.07 11.20
CA PHE A 250 1.20 8.05 11.46
C PHE A 250 0.54 8.54 10.18
N GLN A 251 1.36 8.86 9.16
CA GLN A 251 0.90 9.23 7.83
C GLN A 251 0.15 8.08 7.16
N ALA A 252 0.65 6.84 7.23
CA ALA A 252 0.00 5.68 6.62
C ALA A 252 -1.36 5.36 7.25
N VAL A 253 -1.48 5.49 8.58
CA VAL A 253 -2.77 5.34 9.29
C VAL A 253 -3.71 6.48 8.91
N ALA A 254 -3.23 7.73 8.90
CA ALA A 254 -4.03 8.88 8.51
C ALA A 254 -4.52 8.76 7.06
N ASP A 255 -3.66 8.36 6.13
CA ASP A 255 -4.02 8.07 4.75
C ASP A 255 -5.08 6.97 4.67
N SER A 256 -4.90 5.86 5.38
CA SER A 256 -5.86 4.74 5.39
C SER A 256 -7.23 5.14 5.95
N LEU A 257 -7.28 6.16 6.82
CA LEU A 257 -8.52 6.70 7.39
C LEU A 257 -9.15 7.83 6.55
N THR A 258 -8.41 8.39 5.60
CA THR A 258 -8.86 9.48 4.72
C THR A 258 -8.88 9.09 3.24
N ASP A 259 -8.62 7.81 2.92
CA ASP A 259 -8.54 7.32 1.55
C ASP A 259 -9.93 7.10 0.92
N SER A 260 -10.78 8.13 0.91
CA SER A 260 -12.04 8.07 0.16
C SER A 260 -12.51 9.39 -0.41
N ASN A 261 -13.34 9.28 -1.45
CA ASN A 261 -14.01 10.42 -2.07
C ASN A 261 -14.98 11.17 -1.12
N ILE A 262 -15.27 10.62 0.06
CA ILE A 262 -16.14 11.23 1.09
C ILE A 262 -15.31 12.03 2.10
N THR A 263 -14.06 11.61 2.33
CA THR A 263 -13.14 12.22 3.30
C THR A 263 -12.14 13.17 2.64
N ASP A 264 -12.25 13.45 1.33
CA ASP A 264 -11.39 14.40 0.60
C ASP A 264 -11.15 15.75 1.33
N PRO A 265 -12.14 16.40 1.98
CA PRO A 265 -11.88 17.63 2.75
C PRO A 265 -11.00 17.40 4.00
N LEU A 266 -11.11 16.23 4.63
CA LEU A 266 -10.26 15.83 5.76
C LEU A 266 -8.87 15.40 5.28
N PHE A 267 -8.78 14.81 4.08
CA PHE A 267 -7.51 14.50 3.43
C PHE A 267 -6.73 15.77 3.08
N GLU A 268 -7.37 16.79 2.50
CA GLU A 268 -6.69 18.07 2.23
C GLU A 268 -6.25 18.78 3.51
N LEU A 269 -7.03 18.67 4.59
CA LEU A 269 -6.64 19.18 5.91
C LEU A 269 -5.44 18.39 6.47
N GLN A 270 -5.45 17.05 6.37
CA GLN A 270 -4.33 16.19 6.76
C GLN A 270 -3.05 16.56 5.98
N ARG A 271 -3.16 16.81 4.68
CA ARG A 271 -2.02 17.21 3.83
C ARG A 271 -1.40 18.54 4.24
N GLN A 272 -2.14 19.41 4.93
CA GLN A 272 -1.65 20.67 5.50
C GLN A 272 -0.99 20.51 6.87
N LEU A 273 -1.09 19.32 7.50
CA LEU A 273 -0.53 19.06 8.83
C LEU A 273 0.91 18.53 8.79
N ASP A 274 1.50 18.36 7.60
CA ASP A 274 2.88 17.88 7.38
C ASP A 274 3.23 16.63 8.22
N LEU A 275 2.28 15.69 8.35
CA LEU A 275 2.46 14.48 9.17
C LEU A 275 3.62 13.59 8.67
N ALA A 276 3.96 13.70 7.38
CA ALA A 276 5.14 13.08 6.80
C ALA A 276 6.45 13.59 7.45
N ASP A 277 6.52 14.88 7.78
CA ASP A 277 7.70 15.51 8.38
C ASP A 277 7.70 15.45 9.92
N ARG A 278 6.51 15.28 10.53
CA ARG A 278 6.33 15.24 11.99
C ARG A 278 6.39 13.85 12.63
N GLY A 279 6.30 12.78 11.84
CA GLY A 279 6.14 11.40 12.34
C GLY A 279 7.42 10.55 12.43
N GLY A 280 8.61 11.15 12.19
CA GLY A 280 9.85 10.40 11.98
C GLY A 280 9.89 9.70 10.61
N SER A 281 11.03 9.08 10.26
CA SER A 281 11.20 8.34 9.00
C SER A 281 11.02 6.84 9.20
N GLY A 282 10.18 6.21 8.36
CA GLY A 282 10.07 4.75 8.31
C GLY A 282 8.89 4.17 9.10
N GLY A 283 8.65 2.89 8.87
CA GLY A 283 7.57 2.11 9.48
C GLY A 283 8.10 1.09 10.48
N PHE A 284 7.20 0.50 11.26
CA PHE A 284 7.49 -0.61 12.16
C PHE A 284 8.29 -1.69 11.40
N LEU A 285 9.46 -2.07 11.92
CA LEU A 285 10.38 -3.06 11.31
C LEU A 285 10.81 -2.78 9.86
N SER A 286 10.69 -1.55 9.36
CA SER A 286 11.08 -1.23 7.98
C SER A 286 12.60 -1.37 7.76
N ASN A 287 12.97 -1.76 6.54
CA ASN A 287 14.35 -1.67 6.06
C ASN A 287 14.61 -0.25 5.54
N ILE A 288 15.60 0.45 6.10
CA ILE A 288 15.94 1.84 5.72
C ILE A 288 16.31 1.96 4.23
N HIS A 289 16.85 0.90 3.63
CA HIS A 289 17.25 0.86 2.23
C HIS A 289 16.07 0.71 1.24
N ASN A 290 14.87 0.39 1.74
CA ASN A 290 13.67 0.25 0.94
C ASN A 290 12.81 1.51 1.00
N ALA A 291 12.22 1.86 -0.13
CA ALA A 291 11.13 2.82 -0.22
C ALA A 291 9.89 2.16 -0.83
N TYR A 292 8.72 2.57 -0.37
CA TYR A 292 7.46 1.89 -0.67
C TYR A 292 6.43 2.86 -1.27
N LEU A 293 5.70 2.40 -2.28
CA LEU A 293 4.38 2.91 -2.60
C LEU A 293 3.34 1.88 -2.17
N SER A 294 2.17 2.35 -1.73
CA SER A 294 1.04 1.48 -1.42
C SER A 294 -0.26 1.99 -2.03
N ALA A 295 -1.17 1.07 -2.38
CA ALA A 295 -2.53 1.37 -2.78
C ALA A 295 -3.53 0.41 -2.12
N ASN A 296 -4.57 0.96 -1.49
CA ASN A 296 -5.66 0.17 -0.92
C ASN A 296 -6.58 -0.36 -2.02
N LEU A 297 -7.01 -1.61 -1.86
CA LEU A 297 -7.91 -2.31 -2.76
C LEU A 297 -9.22 -2.68 -2.05
N SER A 298 -10.31 -2.72 -2.82
CA SER A 298 -11.63 -3.14 -2.34
C SER A 298 -12.34 -4.00 -3.38
N LYS A 299 -12.78 -5.20 -2.97
CA LYS A 299 -13.61 -6.08 -3.82
C LYS A 299 -14.96 -5.45 -4.19
N ALA A 300 -15.35 -4.35 -3.53
CA ALA A 300 -16.59 -3.64 -3.82
C ALA A 300 -16.61 -2.93 -5.20
N TYR A 301 -15.44 -2.72 -5.82
CA TYR A 301 -15.32 -1.95 -7.07
C TYR A 301 -15.13 -2.80 -8.33
N GLY A 302 -14.87 -4.09 -8.19
CA GLY A 302 -14.74 -5.05 -9.29
C GLY A 302 -14.03 -6.33 -8.84
N ASP A 303 -14.22 -7.41 -9.60
CA ASP A 303 -13.62 -8.72 -9.30
C ASP A 303 -12.13 -8.79 -9.64
N VAL A 304 -11.64 -7.85 -10.47
CA VAL A 304 -10.29 -7.83 -10.99
C VAL A 304 -9.69 -6.44 -10.85
N VAL A 305 -8.45 -6.34 -10.38
CA VAL A 305 -7.64 -5.12 -10.37
C VAL A 305 -6.48 -5.29 -11.34
N VAL A 306 -6.26 -4.30 -12.19
CA VAL A 306 -5.12 -4.27 -13.13
C VAL A 306 -4.18 -3.16 -12.71
N THR A 307 -2.91 -3.49 -12.47
CA THR A 307 -1.85 -2.55 -12.11
C THR A 307 -0.74 -2.59 -13.15
N ARG A 308 -0.21 -1.43 -13.54
CA ARG A 308 0.86 -1.32 -14.54
C ARG A 308 1.89 -0.27 -14.23
N PHE A 309 3.12 -0.55 -14.59
CA PHE A 309 4.26 0.36 -14.58
C PHE A 309 5.36 -0.19 -15.50
N ARG A 310 6.28 0.67 -15.92
CA ARG A 310 7.55 0.24 -16.51
C ARG A 310 8.44 -0.35 -15.41
N ALA A 311 8.87 -1.59 -15.58
CA ALA A 311 9.74 -2.27 -14.62
C ALA A 311 11.17 -1.69 -14.67
N PRO A 312 11.73 -1.22 -13.54
CA PRO A 312 13.14 -0.90 -13.43
C PRO A 312 14.03 -2.09 -13.80
N THR A 313 15.23 -1.81 -14.31
CA THR A 313 16.27 -2.83 -14.46
C THR A 313 16.87 -3.18 -13.10
N PHE A 314 17.41 -4.39 -13.00
CA PHE A 314 17.98 -4.94 -11.78
C PHE A 314 19.19 -5.82 -12.12
N PRO A 315 20.13 -6.01 -11.19
CA PRO A 315 21.22 -6.95 -11.39
C PRO A 315 20.70 -8.38 -11.27
N ASN A 316 20.62 -9.10 -12.40
CA ASN A 316 20.20 -10.49 -12.40
C ASN A 316 21.31 -11.41 -11.85
N THR A 317 21.37 -11.51 -10.53
CA THR A 317 22.35 -12.31 -9.80
C THR A 317 21.93 -13.76 -9.59
N ARG A 318 20.64 -14.07 -9.73
CA ARG A 318 20.10 -15.39 -9.32
C ARG A 318 20.78 -16.57 -10.02
N PRO A 319 21.22 -16.49 -11.29
CA PRO A 319 22.02 -17.55 -11.91
C PRO A 319 23.44 -17.74 -11.34
N GLY A 320 23.88 -16.94 -10.37
CA GLY A 320 25.27 -16.88 -9.91
C GLY A 320 26.17 -16.01 -10.79
N THR A 321 25.58 -15.06 -11.54
CA THR A 321 26.30 -14.19 -12.48
C THR A 321 27.46 -13.45 -11.82
N SER A 322 28.62 -13.41 -12.50
CA SER A 322 29.79 -12.61 -12.10
C SER A 322 30.48 -12.00 -13.33
N PRO A 323 31.02 -10.77 -13.27
CA PRO A 323 31.03 -9.84 -12.13
C PRO A 323 29.64 -9.33 -11.74
N MET A 324 29.52 -8.71 -10.56
CA MET A 324 28.25 -8.14 -10.07
C MET A 324 27.66 -7.15 -11.09
N PRO A 325 26.49 -7.44 -11.68
CA PRO A 325 25.89 -6.56 -12.67
C PRO A 325 25.40 -5.25 -12.06
N GLY A 326 25.21 -4.24 -12.91
CA GLY A 326 24.47 -3.02 -12.55
C GLY A 326 22.96 -3.17 -12.72
N GLY A 327 22.23 -2.13 -12.34
CA GLY A 327 20.78 -2.02 -12.53
C GLY A 327 20.27 -0.70 -11.95
N GLN A 328 19.10 -0.24 -12.40
CA GLN A 328 18.46 0.96 -11.83
C GLN A 328 18.10 0.79 -10.35
N LEU A 329 17.78 -0.43 -9.92
CA LEU A 329 17.53 -0.82 -8.53
C LEU A 329 18.31 -2.08 -8.22
N ARG A 330 18.70 -2.27 -6.94
CA ARG A 330 19.19 -3.59 -6.49
C ARG A 330 18.07 -4.63 -6.48
N TYR A 331 16.87 -4.20 -6.12
CA TYR A 331 15.69 -5.06 -6.02
C TYR A 331 14.40 -4.26 -6.16
N TRP A 332 13.37 -4.88 -6.77
CA TRP A 332 11.99 -4.42 -6.66
C TRP A 332 10.97 -5.57 -6.59
N SER A 333 9.81 -5.29 -5.99
CA SER A 333 8.71 -6.24 -5.90
C SER A 333 7.34 -5.58 -5.82
N LEU A 334 6.31 -6.31 -6.25
CA LEU A 334 4.93 -5.99 -6.00
C LEU A 334 4.28 -7.11 -5.19
N CYS A 335 3.70 -6.78 -4.04
CA CYS A 335 2.98 -7.73 -3.19
C CYS A 335 1.51 -7.34 -3.05
N GLU A 336 0.64 -8.34 -2.96
CA GLU A 336 -0.68 -8.19 -2.35
C GLU A 336 -0.59 -8.64 -0.89
N ASN A 337 -1.12 -7.82 0.00
CA ASN A 337 -1.08 -8.04 1.45
C ASN A 337 -2.47 -7.85 2.04
N ASP A 338 -2.72 -8.55 3.16
CA ASP A 338 -3.92 -8.35 3.96
C ASP A 338 -3.72 -7.16 4.91
N PRO A 339 -4.50 -6.07 4.82
CA PRO A 339 -4.32 -4.92 5.70
C PRO A 339 -4.66 -5.20 7.17
N ALA A 340 -5.47 -6.23 7.48
CA ALA A 340 -5.86 -6.53 8.86
C ALA A 340 -4.76 -7.27 9.64
N THR A 341 -4.16 -8.27 8.99
CA THR A 341 -3.10 -9.09 9.59
C THR A 341 -1.70 -8.63 9.17
N GLN A 342 -1.58 -7.78 8.16
CA GLN A 342 -0.35 -7.30 7.53
C GLN A 342 0.49 -8.38 6.83
N ARG A 343 0.05 -9.64 6.81
CA ARG A 343 0.73 -10.70 6.08
C ARG A 343 0.73 -10.44 4.59
N PHE A 344 1.76 -10.91 3.88
CA PHE A 344 1.65 -11.03 2.43
C PHE A 344 0.67 -12.16 2.08
N ILE A 345 -0.06 -11.97 0.99
CA ILE A 345 -0.80 -13.04 0.34
C ILE A 345 0.07 -13.66 -0.73
N GLN A 346 0.69 -12.84 -1.58
CA GLN A 346 1.72 -13.26 -2.53
C GLN A 346 2.50 -12.05 -3.05
N CYS A 347 3.78 -12.23 -3.38
CA CYS A 347 4.54 -11.25 -4.13
C CYS A 347 5.00 -11.78 -5.49
N THR A 348 5.38 -10.84 -6.34
CA THR A 348 6.24 -11.13 -7.49
C THR A 348 7.32 -10.07 -7.53
N ASN A 349 8.56 -10.54 -7.45
CA ASN A 349 9.75 -9.71 -7.55
C ASN A 349 10.22 -9.55 -9.00
N ASP A 350 11.21 -8.69 -9.17
CA ASP A 350 11.90 -8.41 -10.42
C ASP A 350 12.39 -9.63 -11.20
N ASP A 351 12.85 -10.66 -10.50
CA ASP A 351 13.39 -11.91 -11.02
C ASP A 351 12.32 -12.84 -11.61
N ARG A 352 11.13 -12.85 -11.00
CA ARG A 352 9.99 -13.69 -11.40
C ARG A 352 9.00 -12.98 -12.29
N ALA A 353 9.05 -11.66 -12.37
CA ALA A 353 8.07 -10.87 -13.11
C ALA A 353 8.22 -11.08 -14.62
N VAL A 354 7.11 -11.43 -15.28
CA VAL A 354 7.02 -11.47 -16.75
C VAL A 354 6.72 -10.07 -17.25
N LEU A 355 7.50 -9.61 -18.22
CA LEU A 355 7.40 -8.26 -18.77
C LEU A 355 6.93 -8.33 -20.23
N GLY A 356 6.07 -7.38 -20.61
CA GLY A 356 5.72 -7.17 -22.00
C GLY A 356 6.68 -6.21 -22.71
N ASP A 357 6.27 -5.74 -23.88
CA ASP A 357 7.01 -4.75 -24.65
C ASP A 357 7.40 -3.53 -23.80
N ASN A 358 8.57 -2.96 -24.07
CA ASN A 358 9.11 -1.81 -23.35
C ASN A 358 9.26 -2.02 -21.83
N ARG A 359 9.42 -3.27 -21.39
CA ARG A 359 9.49 -3.67 -19.97
C ARG A 359 8.23 -3.30 -19.18
N LEU A 360 7.06 -3.30 -19.84
CA LEU A 360 5.81 -3.05 -19.16
C LEU A 360 5.46 -4.24 -18.27
N ALA A 361 5.41 -4.03 -16.96
CA ALA A 361 4.87 -5.00 -16.02
C ALA A 361 3.34 -4.83 -15.95
N THR A 362 2.60 -5.90 -16.20
CA THR A 362 1.14 -5.95 -15.95
C THR A 362 0.85 -6.94 -14.84
N TYR A 363 0.21 -6.44 -13.80
CA TYR A 363 -0.27 -7.23 -12.67
C TYR A 363 -1.79 -7.29 -12.68
N VAL A 364 -2.31 -8.49 -12.45
CA VAL A 364 -3.75 -8.76 -12.37
C VAL A 364 -4.03 -9.41 -11.03
N VAL A 365 -4.80 -8.72 -10.20
CA VAL A 365 -5.18 -9.18 -8.86
C VAL A 365 -6.65 -9.56 -8.86
N SER A 366 -6.95 -10.79 -8.44
CA SER A 366 -8.33 -11.30 -8.34
C SER A 366 -8.39 -12.45 -7.32
N THR A 367 -9.57 -12.83 -6.87
CA THR A 367 -9.69 -14.11 -6.15
C THR A 367 -9.29 -15.28 -7.07
N PRO A 368 -8.84 -16.43 -6.53
CA PRO A 368 -8.54 -17.61 -7.35
C PRO A 368 -9.71 -18.05 -8.24
N GLY A 369 -10.95 -18.00 -7.72
CA GLY A 369 -12.16 -18.33 -8.50
C GLY A 369 -12.50 -17.33 -9.61
N ASN A 370 -11.96 -16.10 -9.55
CA ASN A 370 -12.14 -15.07 -10.57
C ASN A 370 -10.84 -14.79 -11.33
N ARG A 371 -9.85 -15.70 -11.31
CA ARG A 371 -8.62 -15.55 -12.10
C ARG A 371 -8.97 -15.55 -13.60
N PRO A 372 -8.69 -14.46 -14.34
CA PRO A 372 -8.93 -14.46 -15.78
C PRO A 372 -8.10 -15.51 -16.49
N ALA A 373 -8.67 -16.22 -17.45
CA ALA A 373 -8.01 -17.30 -18.17
C ALA A 373 -6.79 -16.83 -18.98
N ASN A 374 -6.81 -15.58 -19.46
CA ASN A 374 -5.69 -14.95 -20.16
C ASN A 374 -4.62 -14.34 -19.24
N ALA A 375 -4.77 -14.41 -17.91
CA ALA A 375 -3.75 -13.96 -16.94
C ALA A 375 -2.59 -14.98 -16.85
N THR A 376 -1.80 -15.03 -17.91
CA THR A 376 -0.72 -15.99 -18.14
C THR A 376 0.59 -15.30 -18.54
N ALA A 377 1.70 -16.02 -18.38
CA ALA A 377 3.01 -15.57 -18.85
C ALA A 377 3.05 -15.30 -20.37
N ALA A 378 2.31 -16.08 -21.17
CA ALA A 378 2.21 -15.88 -22.62
C ALA A 378 1.58 -14.52 -22.99
N CYS A 379 0.70 -13.98 -22.14
CA CYS A 379 0.16 -12.63 -22.29
C CYS A 379 0.97 -11.57 -21.52
N ALA A 380 2.15 -11.90 -20.99
CA ALA A 380 2.95 -11.04 -20.12
C ALA A 380 2.15 -10.48 -18.91
N ILE A 381 1.32 -11.32 -18.31
CA ILE A 381 0.50 -10.98 -17.14
C ILE A 381 0.99 -11.74 -15.91
N ASN A 382 1.34 -10.99 -14.88
CA ASN A 382 1.63 -11.49 -13.55
C ASN A 382 0.33 -11.53 -12.75
N TRP A 383 -0.14 -12.72 -12.40
CA TRP A 383 -1.34 -12.86 -11.58
C TRP A 383 -0.97 -12.94 -10.10
N LEU A 384 -1.68 -12.16 -9.27
CA LEU A 384 -1.61 -12.23 -7.81
C LEU A 384 -2.99 -12.58 -7.24
N PRO A 385 -3.09 -13.50 -6.27
CA PRO A 385 -4.32 -13.72 -5.53
C PRO A 385 -4.68 -12.49 -4.70
N PHE A 386 -5.94 -12.10 -4.74
CA PHE A 386 -6.53 -11.19 -3.76
C PHE A 386 -6.82 -12.01 -2.49
N GLY A 387 -6.31 -11.56 -1.35
CA GLY A 387 -6.58 -12.17 -0.04
C GLY A 387 -8.05 -12.44 0.29
N PRO A 388 -8.35 -13.24 1.32
CA PRO A 388 -9.71 -13.68 1.64
C PRO A 388 -10.63 -12.53 2.07
N ASN A 389 -10.08 -11.43 2.59
CA ASN A 389 -10.83 -10.29 3.09
C ASN A 389 -11.45 -9.45 1.98
N GLY A 390 -12.42 -8.59 2.34
CA GLY A 390 -13.05 -7.65 1.40
C GLY A 390 -12.13 -6.52 0.92
N ARG A 391 -11.00 -6.31 1.63
CA ARG A 391 -9.99 -5.28 1.38
C ARG A 391 -8.63 -5.96 1.21
N GLY A 392 -7.76 -5.29 0.47
CA GLY A 392 -6.37 -5.69 0.22
C GLY A 392 -5.48 -4.45 0.16
N VAL A 393 -4.17 -4.61 0.21
CA VAL A 393 -3.23 -3.53 -0.07
C VAL A 393 -2.15 -4.04 -1.01
N LEU A 394 -1.90 -3.29 -2.08
CA LEU A 394 -0.74 -3.53 -2.92
C LEU A 394 0.43 -2.70 -2.40
N ILE A 395 1.61 -3.30 -2.35
CA ILE A 395 2.85 -2.64 -1.93
C ILE A 395 3.91 -2.84 -3.01
N TYR A 396 4.41 -1.73 -3.55
CA TYR A 396 5.50 -1.68 -4.53
C TYR A 396 6.79 -1.20 -3.84
N ARG A 397 7.85 -2.00 -3.92
CA ARG A 397 9.13 -1.77 -3.22
C ARG A 397 10.23 -1.42 -4.19
N HIS A 398 11.00 -0.38 -3.90
CA HIS A 398 12.29 -0.09 -4.54
C HIS A 398 13.39 -0.20 -3.48
N MET A 399 14.44 -0.96 -3.77
CA MET A 399 15.59 -1.13 -2.89
C MET A 399 16.86 -0.61 -3.55
N LEU A 400 17.68 0.13 -2.79
CA LEU A 400 19.00 0.63 -3.19
C LEU A 400 19.05 1.10 -4.66
N PRO A 401 18.40 2.24 -4.98
CA PRO A 401 18.42 2.76 -6.33
C PRO A 401 19.82 3.20 -6.72
N ASP A 402 20.16 3.00 -7.99
CA ASP A 402 21.32 3.65 -8.58
C ASP A 402 21.19 5.18 -8.39
N PRO A 403 22.28 5.89 -8.02
CA PRO A 403 22.22 7.33 -7.82
C PRO A 403 21.72 8.10 -9.04
N GLY A 404 21.95 7.62 -10.27
CA GLY A 404 21.44 8.21 -11.50
C GLY A 404 19.96 7.93 -11.78
N PHE A 405 19.31 7.01 -11.05
CA PHE A 405 17.91 6.67 -11.25
C PHE A 405 16.97 7.68 -10.57
N ALA A 406 16.71 8.79 -11.28
CA ALA A 406 15.90 9.91 -10.81
C ALA A 406 14.43 9.52 -10.49
N GLN A 407 13.92 8.48 -11.13
CA GLN A 407 12.54 8.01 -11.05
C GLN A 407 12.27 7.00 -9.92
N SER A 408 13.21 6.85 -8.98
CA SER A 408 13.06 5.97 -7.80
C SER A 408 12.05 6.51 -6.78
N ILE A 409 11.41 5.61 -6.02
CA ILE A 409 10.51 5.97 -4.92
C ILE A 409 11.24 6.80 -3.85
N GLN A 410 12.53 6.52 -3.63
CA GLN A 410 13.40 7.23 -2.69
C GLN A 410 13.38 8.75 -2.96
N ARG A 411 13.43 9.15 -4.23
CA ARG A 411 13.42 10.56 -4.66
C ARG A 411 12.03 11.18 -4.73
N ALA A 412 10.97 10.37 -4.75
CA ALA A 412 9.61 10.86 -4.79
C ALA A 412 9.23 11.62 -3.51
N LYS A 413 8.57 12.77 -3.67
CA LYS A 413 7.91 13.46 -2.55
C LYS A 413 6.47 12.98 -2.42
N PHE A 414 5.97 12.96 -1.18
CA PHE A 414 4.57 12.63 -0.93
C PHE A 414 3.63 13.55 -1.72
N GLY A 415 2.67 12.97 -2.45
CA GLY A 415 1.76 13.69 -3.35
C GLY A 415 2.36 14.12 -4.69
N GLN A 416 3.64 13.85 -4.96
CA GLN A 416 4.33 14.13 -6.22
C GLN A 416 4.97 12.86 -6.81
N GLU A 417 4.52 11.69 -6.39
CA GLU A 417 5.09 10.40 -6.76
C GLU A 417 5.02 10.18 -8.27
N GLY A 418 3.85 10.39 -8.87
CA GLY A 418 3.67 10.27 -10.32
C GLY A 418 4.54 11.24 -11.13
N ALA A 419 4.74 12.46 -10.64
CA ALA A 419 5.59 13.44 -11.30
C ALA A 419 7.08 13.06 -11.25
N THR A 420 7.52 12.45 -10.14
CA THR A 420 8.92 12.02 -9.97
C THR A 420 9.20 10.74 -10.75
N MET A 421 8.32 9.75 -10.64
CA MET A 421 8.56 8.40 -11.15
C MET A 421 8.19 8.24 -12.63
N GLY A 422 7.34 9.10 -13.20
CA GLY A 422 6.91 9.01 -14.59
C GLY A 422 6.34 7.62 -14.92
N ASP A 423 6.85 6.99 -15.99
CA ASP A 423 6.43 5.64 -16.42
C ASP A 423 6.65 4.53 -15.37
N TYR A 424 7.53 4.75 -14.38
CA TYR A 424 7.80 3.79 -13.31
C TYR A 424 6.74 3.86 -12.19
N PHE A 425 5.86 4.87 -12.22
CA PHE A 425 4.75 5.00 -11.27
C PHE A 425 3.65 3.96 -11.57
N PRO A 426 3.22 3.15 -10.58
CA PRO A 426 2.14 2.20 -10.77
C PRO A 426 0.79 2.91 -10.94
N VAL A 427 0.01 2.45 -11.93
CA VAL A 427 -1.36 2.90 -12.17
C VAL A 427 -2.29 1.71 -12.09
N SER A 428 -3.32 1.82 -11.27
CA SER A 428 -4.30 0.75 -11.02
C SER A 428 -5.69 1.10 -11.53
N ARG A 429 -6.47 0.09 -11.93
CA ARG A 429 -7.91 0.23 -12.23
C ARG A 429 -8.67 -1.05 -11.92
N TYR A 430 -9.96 -0.91 -11.60
CA TYR A 430 -10.87 -2.05 -11.49
C TYR A 430 -11.43 -2.47 -12.84
N VAL A 431 -11.65 -3.76 -12.98
CA VAL A 431 -12.43 -4.41 -14.04
C VAL A 431 -13.53 -5.21 -13.36
N SER A 432 -14.77 -5.09 -13.86
CA SER A 432 -15.93 -5.59 -13.15
C SER A 432 -15.91 -7.11 -12.98
N THR A 433 -15.55 -7.87 -14.02
CA THR A 433 -15.49 -9.34 -13.98
C THR A 433 -14.25 -9.89 -14.70
N ALA A 434 -13.91 -11.16 -14.44
CA ALA A 434 -12.86 -11.88 -15.17
C ALA A 434 -13.12 -11.92 -16.68
N ALA A 435 -14.36 -12.21 -17.08
CA ALA A 435 -14.77 -12.23 -18.49
C ALA A 435 -14.63 -10.86 -19.16
N ASP A 436 -14.83 -9.75 -18.43
CA ASP A 436 -14.58 -8.41 -18.98
C ASP A 436 -13.10 -8.15 -19.23
N PHE A 437 -12.23 -8.71 -18.38
CA PHE A 437 -10.79 -8.64 -18.57
C PHE A 437 -10.33 -9.51 -19.75
N GLU A 438 -10.86 -10.73 -19.88
CA GLU A 438 -10.51 -11.67 -20.96
C GLU A 438 -10.80 -11.08 -22.35
N ARG A 439 -11.90 -10.32 -22.49
CA ARG A 439 -12.24 -9.63 -23.75
C ARG A 439 -11.24 -8.55 -24.16
N LEU A 440 -10.33 -8.15 -23.28
CA LEU A 440 -9.25 -7.21 -23.60
C LEU A 440 -8.03 -7.90 -24.26
N GLY A 441 -8.02 -9.24 -24.33
CA GLY A 441 -6.88 -10.01 -24.84
C GLY A 441 -5.61 -9.83 -23.99
N CYS A 442 -4.44 -10.04 -24.58
CA CYS A 442 -3.16 -9.90 -23.88
C CYS A 442 -2.73 -8.43 -23.66
N SER A 443 -3.46 -7.46 -24.20
CA SER A 443 -3.14 -6.03 -24.06
C SER A 443 -4.30 -5.26 -23.42
N PRO A 444 -4.60 -5.47 -22.12
CA PRO A 444 -5.54 -4.61 -21.40
C PRO A 444 -5.16 -3.13 -21.59
N PRO A 445 -6.06 -2.13 -21.60
CA PRO A 445 -5.64 -0.75 -21.48
C PRO A 445 -5.07 -0.51 -20.06
N GLY A 446 -3.98 0.25 -19.95
CA GLY A 446 -3.59 0.86 -18.67
C GLY A 446 -4.52 2.04 -18.41
N GLY A 447 -4.75 2.41 -17.15
CA GLY A 447 -5.43 3.68 -16.86
C GLY A 447 -4.74 4.80 -17.65
N GLY A 448 -5.50 5.51 -18.49
CA GLY A 448 -4.94 6.52 -19.38
C GLY A 448 -4.13 7.53 -18.58
N GLY A 449 -2.93 7.83 -19.07
CA GLY A 449 -2.10 8.89 -18.52
C GLY A 449 -2.92 10.16 -18.36
N VAL A 450 -2.87 10.74 -17.17
CA VAL A 450 -3.15 12.17 -17.03
C VAL A 450 -2.06 12.85 -17.84
N VAL A 451 -2.40 13.32 -19.04
CA VAL A 451 -1.58 14.32 -19.73
C VAL A 451 -1.62 15.56 -18.84
N LEU A 452 -0.59 15.74 -18.02
CA LEU A 452 -0.33 17.01 -17.39
C LEU A 452 0.02 18.00 -18.51
N PRO A 453 -0.67 19.15 -18.62
CA PRO A 453 -0.31 20.15 -19.62
C PRO A 453 1.06 20.71 -19.26
N SER A 454 2.07 20.47 -20.10
CA SER A 454 3.34 21.19 -20.02
C SER A 454 3.09 22.69 -20.20
N PRO A 455 3.77 23.57 -19.45
CA PRO A 455 3.65 25.01 -19.62
C PRO A 455 4.22 25.41 -20.98
N GLY A 456 3.37 25.96 -21.84
CA GLY A 456 3.70 26.32 -23.22
C GLY A 456 4.77 27.42 -23.29
N ARG A 457 5.85 27.12 -24.02
CA ARG A 457 6.73 28.13 -24.61
C ARG A 457 5.96 28.91 -25.68
N ARG A 458 6.02 30.24 -25.60
CA ARG A 458 5.57 31.16 -26.64
C ARG A 458 6.43 30.97 -27.90
N GLY A 459 5.80 30.83 -29.05
CA GLY A 459 6.44 30.87 -30.36
C GLY A 459 5.37 30.94 -31.43
N GLY A 460 5.21 32.12 -32.05
CA GLY A 460 4.24 32.36 -33.11
C GLY A 460 4.69 31.81 -34.46
N GLY A 461 3.72 31.45 -35.30
CA GLY A 461 3.94 31.07 -36.70
C GLY A 461 2.61 30.81 -37.40
N ARG A 462 2.36 31.55 -38.47
CA ARG A 462 1.07 31.65 -39.19
C ARG A 462 0.81 30.43 -40.11
N GLY A 463 -0.43 29.93 -40.03
CA GLY A 463 -1.35 29.55 -41.13
C GLY A 463 -0.94 28.58 -42.25
N GLN A 464 -1.68 27.47 -42.38
CA GLN A 464 -2.61 27.20 -43.50
C GLN A 464 -3.51 25.96 -43.22
N PRO A 465 -4.64 25.77 -43.95
CA PRO A 465 -5.83 25.11 -43.43
C PRO A 465 -6.11 23.69 -44.00
N GLY A 466 -6.86 22.90 -43.23
CA GLY A 466 -7.90 22.03 -43.82
C GLY A 466 -7.79 20.52 -43.58
N SER A 467 -8.36 20.03 -42.47
CA SER A 467 -9.14 18.78 -42.48
C SER A 467 -10.10 18.75 -41.28
N ARG A 468 -11.39 19.01 -41.52
CA ARG A 468 -12.46 18.91 -40.51
C ARG A 468 -12.73 17.44 -40.17
N ALA A 469 -12.06 16.91 -39.16
CA ALA A 469 -12.55 15.73 -38.45
C ALA A 469 -13.70 16.15 -37.52
N ALA A 470 -14.89 15.63 -37.77
CA ALA A 470 -16.08 15.89 -36.97
C ALA A 470 -15.86 15.42 -35.53
N ARG A 471 -15.74 16.37 -34.58
CA ARG A 471 -15.83 16.11 -33.14
C ARG A 471 -17.20 15.47 -32.85
N ARG A 472 -17.24 14.17 -32.56
CA ARG A 472 -18.40 13.52 -31.94
C ARG A 472 -18.54 14.09 -30.53
N THR A 473 -19.38 15.09 -30.35
CA THR A 473 -19.77 15.58 -29.03
C THR A 473 -20.42 14.43 -28.26
N ALA A 474 -19.83 14.06 -27.12
CA ALA A 474 -20.41 13.06 -26.23
C ALA A 474 -21.83 13.49 -25.85
N CYS A 475 -22.81 12.58 -25.95
CA CYS A 475 -24.17 12.92 -25.62
C CYS A 475 -24.30 13.22 -24.11
N VAL A 476 -24.91 14.37 -23.81
CA VAL A 476 -25.21 14.81 -22.45
C VAL A 476 -26.71 14.94 -22.28
N SER A 477 -27.25 14.39 -21.19
CA SER A 477 -28.68 14.50 -20.89
C SER A 477 -29.08 15.94 -20.58
N ARG A 478 -30.27 16.34 -21.06
CA ARG A 478 -30.92 17.63 -20.76
C ARG A 478 -32.16 17.49 -19.88
N ARG A 479 -32.40 16.29 -19.33
CA ARG A 479 -33.67 15.94 -18.65
C ARG A 479 -33.69 16.47 -17.22
N ARG A 480 -34.69 17.28 -16.91
CA ARG A 480 -35.08 17.68 -15.56
C ARG A 480 -36.60 17.53 -15.42
N PHE A 481 -37.07 16.77 -14.43
CA PHE A 481 -38.51 16.52 -14.27
C PHE A 481 -38.89 16.30 -12.80
N ARG A 482 -40.18 16.45 -12.51
CA ARG A 482 -40.73 16.32 -11.15
C ARG A 482 -41.32 14.93 -10.96
N ILE A 483 -40.98 14.29 -9.85
CA ILE A 483 -41.62 13.05 -9.42
C ILE A 483 -42.75 13.35 -8.42
N ARG A 484 -43.86 12.63 -8.57
CA ARG A 484 -45.02 12.67 -7.66
C ARG A 484 -45.01 11.40 -6.83
N LEU A 485 -45.19 11.54 -5.52
CA LEU A 485 -45.25 10.41 -4.59
C LEU A 485 -46.70 10.15 -4.12
N PRO A 486 -47.00 8.95 -3.61
CA PRO A 486 -48.32 8.60 -3.09
C PRO A 486 -48.79 9.57 -1.99
N ARG A 487 -50.10 9.83 -1.90
CA ARG A 487 -50.71 10.59 -0.79
C ARG A 487 -50.45 9.84 0.52
N GLY A 488 -50.11 10.56 1.59
CA GLY A 488 -49.91 9.98 2.94
C GLY A 488 -48.51 9.37 3.20
N ALA A 489 -47.59 9.37 2.23
CA ALA A 489 -46.24 8.85 2.44
C ALA A 489 -45.32 9.85 3.19
N ARG A 490 -44.66 9.41 4.26
CA ARG A 490 -43.54 10.13 4.88
C ARG A 490 -42.24 9.64 4.24
N VAL A 491 -41.59 10.49 3.47
CA VAL A 491 -40.33 10.11 2.79
C VAL A 491 -39.20 10.14 3.80
N LEU A 492 -38.51 9.01 3.96
CA LEU A 492 -37.36 8.87 4.87
C LEU A 492 -36.07 9.24 4.14
N SER A 493 -35.94 8.81 2.88
CA SER A 493 -34.79 9.15 2.04
C SER A 493 -35.17 9.06 0.57
N ALA A 494 -34.63 9.97 -0.23
CA ALA A 494 -34.77 9.97 -1.68
C ALA A 494 -33.39 10.26 -2.27
N THR A 495 -32.84 9.32 -3.04
CA THR A 495 -31.52 9.48 -3.64
C THR A 495 -31.54 9.16 -5.13
N VAL A 496 -30.77 9.90 -5.91
CA VAL A 496 -30.48 9.60 -7.32
C VAL A 496 -28.98 9.49 -7.42
N HIS A 497 -28.48 8.30 -7.79
CA HIS A 497 -27.03 8.05 -7.87
C HIS A 497 -26.29 8.42 -6.56
N GLY A 498 -26.85 8.00 -5.42
CA GLY A 498 -26.29 8.26 -4.09
C GLY A 498 -26.50 9.67 -3.54
N ARG A 499 -26.85 10.67 -4.36
CA ARG A 499 -27.09 12.06 -3.90
C ARG A 499 -28.51 12.25 -3.39
N HIS A 500 -28.66 12.89 -2.23
CA HIS A 500 -29.97 13.20 -1.64
C HIS A 500 -30.75 14.23 -2.47
N LEU A 501 -32.00 13.91 -2.77
CA LEU A 501 -32.94 14.82 -3.39
C LEU A 501 -33.57 15.73 -2.35
N ARG A 502 -33.58 17.04 -2.61
CA ARG A 502 -34.40 17.98 -1.84
C ARG A 502 -35.88 17.75 -2.18
N LEU A 503 -36.67 17.44 -1.15
CA LEU A 503 -38.11 17.24 -1.27
C LEU A 503 -38.85 18.45 -0.68
N ARG A 504 -39.89 18.90 -1.37
CA ARG A 504 -40.80 19.94 -0.86
C ARG A 504 -42.22 19.40 -0.76
N ARG A 505 -42.94 19.72 0.31
CA ARG A 505 -44.38 19.44 0.43
C ARG A 505 -45.15 20.53 -0.30
N VAL A 506 -46.02 20.14 -1.21
CA VAL A 506 -46.94 21.04 -1.91
C VAL A 506 -48.34 20.44 -1.82
N ARG A 507 -49.27 21.14 -1.15
CA ARG A 507 -50.65 20.66 -0.87
C ARG A 507 -50.67 19.25 -0.26
N GLY A 508 -49.91 19.04 0.82
CA GLY A 508 -49.84 17.77 1.55
C GLY A 508 -49.12 16.60 0.84
N ARG A 509 -48.60 16.79 -0.38
CA ARG A 509 -47.89 15.75 -1.15
C ARG A 509 -46.39 16.05 -1.28
N PRO A 510 -45.49 15.10 -0.96
CA PRO A 510 -44.07 15.30 -1.20
C PRO A 510 -43.76 15.27 -2.69
N ARG A 511 -43.01 16.28 -3.16
CA ARG A 511 -42.53 16.42 -4.53
C ARG A 511 -41.01 16.52 -4.54
N GLY A 512 -40.37 15.78 -5.44
CA GLY A 512 -38.93 15.85 -5.69
C GLY A 512 -38.64 16.30 -7.12
N THR A 513 -37.58 17.08 -7.33
CA THR A 513 -37.07 17.36 -8.67
C THR A 513 -35.90 16.45 -8.93
N VAL A 514 -36.01 15.63 -9.97
CA VAL A 514 -34.90 14.81 -10.47
C VAL A 514 -34.21 15.60 -11.57
N ASP A 515 -32.94 15.93 -11.35
CA ASP A 515 -32.10 16.63 -12.32
C ASP A 515 -31.05 15.66 -12.88
N LEU A 516 -31.19 15.31 -14.16
CA LEU A 516 -30.25 14.47 -14.89
C LEU A 516 -29.49 15.29 -15.94
N ARG A 517 -29.51 16.63 -15.86
CA ARG A 517 -28.78 17.48 -16.79
C ARG A 517 -27.28 17.32 -16.57
N GLY A 518 -26.50 17.35 -17.64
CA GLY A 518 -25.03 17.24 -17.55
C GLY A 518 -24.52 15.79 -17.45
N LEU A 519 -25.38 14.80 -17.26
CA LEU A 519 -24.98 13.41 -17.11
C LEU A 519 -24.72 12.72 -18.47
N PRO A 520 -23.66 11.90 -18.58
CA PRO A 520 -23.32 11.17 -19.81
C PRO A 520 -24.33 10.05 -20.09
N HIS A 521 -24.21 9.39 -21.24
CA HIS A 521 -25.00 8.19 -21.57
C HIS A 521 -24.82 7.10 -20.50
N GLY A 522 -25.92 6.68 -19.87
CA GLY A 522 -25.88 5.72 -18.77
C GLY A 522 -27.23 5.48 -18.11
N ARG A 523 -27.21 4.57 -17.13
CA ARG A 523 -28.39 4.15 -16.36
C ARG A 523 -28.36 4.78 -14.96
N PHE A 524 -29.36 5.58 -14.65
CA PHE A 524 -29.49 6.30 -13.39
C PHE A 524 -30.69 5.79 -12.59
N THR A 525 -30.44 5.26 -11.40
CA THR A 525 -31.49 4.69 -10.53
C THR A 525 -31.86 5.69 -9.44
N LEU A 526 -33.14 6.06 -9.41
CA LEU A 526 -33.78 6.73 -8.29
C LEU A 526 -34.17 5.68 -7.25
N ARG A 527 -33.63 5.79 -6.04
CA ARG A 527 -34.03 4.99 -4.88
C ARG A 527 -34.81 5.87 -3.91
N LEU A 528 -36.02 5.44 -3.59
CA LEU A 528 -36.91 6.15 -2.68
C LEU A 528 -37.30 5.23 -1.52
N VAL A 529 -36.99 5.64 -0.30
CA VAL A 529 -37.38 4.95 0.92
C VAL A 529 -38.50 5.75 1.59
N VAL A 530 -39.68 5.16 1.68
CA VAL A 530 -40.86 5.80 2.27
C VAL A 530 -41.37 5.00 3.46
N ARG A 531 -41.90 5.69 4.46
CA ARG A 531 -42.73 5.12 5.52
C ARG A 531 -44.18 5.43 5.20
N LEU A 532 -45.00 4.39 5.12
CA LEU A 532 -46.44 4.52 4.90
C LEU A 532 -47.14 4.93 6.20
N GLY A 533 -48.39 5.41 6.11
CA GLY A 533 -49.21 5.77 7.28
C GLY A 533 -49.40 4.61 8.27
N THR A 534 -49.29 3.37 7.79
CA THR A 534 -49.33 2.12 8.59
C THR A 534 -48.01 1.80 9.31
N GLY A 535 -46.99 2.68 9.25
CA GLY A 535 -45.69 2.46 9.87
C GLY A 535 -44.71 1.61 9.05
N ARG A 536 -45.20 0.84 8.05
CA ARG A 536 -44.40 -0.03 7.15
C ARG A 536 -43.43 0.77 6.28
N ARG A 537 -42.19 0.28 6.15
CA ARG A 537 -41.17 0.84 5.23
C ARG A 537 -41.28 0.19 3.85
N VAL A 538 -41.24 1.01 2.80
CA VAL A 538 -41.27 0.55 1.41
C VAL A 538 -40.13 1.22 0.63
N VAL A 539 -39.41 0.43 -0.15
CA VAL A 539 -38.34 0.91 -1.04
C VAL A 539 -38.84 0.85 -2.49
N LEU A 540 -38.95 2.01 -3.14
CA LEU A 540 -39.29 2.13 -4.55
C LEU A 540 -38.03 2.44 -5.34
N ARG A 541 -37.81 1.71 -6.44
CA ARG A 541 -36.69 1.94 -7.37
C ARG A 541 -37.26 2.30 -8.75
N ARG A 542 -36.72 3.34 -9.38
CA ARG A 542 -37.03 3.71 -10.77
C ARG A 542 -35.76 3.97 -11.55
N THR A 543 -35.65 3.37 -12.72
CA THR A 543 -34.48 3.47 -13.59
C THR A 543 -34.73 4.45 -14.72
N TYR A 544 -33.76 5.32 -15.01
CA TYR A 544 -33.79 6.26 -16.11
C TYR A 544 -32.54 6.09 -16.97
N HIS A 545 -32.72 6.05 -18.29
CA HIS A 545 -31.62 6.06 -19.25
C HIS A 545 -31.47 7.46 -19.83
N THR A 546 -30.24 7.96 -19.86
CA THR A 546 -29.85 9.20 -20.54
C THR A 546 -29.39 8.87 -21.96
N CYS A 547 -29.56 9.81 -22.89
CA CYS A 547 -29.03 9.67 -24.25
C CYS A 547 -29.55 8.48 -25.07
N VAL A 548 -30.78 8.04 -24.78
CA VAL A 548 -31.47 7.01 -25.59
C VAL A 548 -31.99 7.61 -26.91
N PRO A 549 -31.84 6.92 -28.05
CA PRO A 549 -32.41 7.34 -29.33
C PRO A 549 -33.92 7.60 -29.22
N ARG A 550 -34.39 8.67 -29.85
CA ARG A 550 -35.82 9.01 -29.88
C ARG A 550 -36.56 7.91 -30.66
N ARG A 551 -37.52 7.22 -30.03
CA ARG A 551 -38.39 6.26 -30.73
C ARG A 551 -39.12 6.99 -31.88
N PRO A 552 -39.20 6.41 -33.10
CA PRO A 552 -39.95 7.01 -34.19
C PRO A 552 -41.41 7.23 -33.79
N SER A 553 -41.96 8.41 -34.02
CA SER A 553 -43.38 8.66 -33.83
C SER A 553 -44.16 7.81 -34.84
N LYS A 554 -45.15 7.04 -34.36
CA LYS A 554 -46.12 6.40 -35.26
C LYS A 554 -46.85 7.51 -36.03
N ARG A 555 -46.64 7.59 -37.34
CA ARG A 555 -47.44 8.43 -38.25
C ARG A 555 -48.94 8.08 -38.06
N PRO A 556 -49.86 9.06 -38.06
CA PRO A 556 -51.27 8.76 -38.11
C PRO A 556 -51.59 8.09 -39.45
N ARG A 557 -52.36 7.00 -39.42
CA ARG A 557 -52.95 6.40 -40.63
C ARG A 557 -53.91 7.43 -41.24
N SER A 558 -53.63 7.86 -42.47
CA SER A 558 -54.59 8.54 -43.33
C SER A 558 -55.64 7.53 -43.81
N GLY A 559 -56.67 7.30 -43.00
CA GLY A 559 -57.87 6.58 -43.40
C GLY A 559 -58.97 7.60 -43.72
N ALA A 560 -59.30 7.73 -45.00
CA ALA A 560 -60.46 8.48 -45.45
C ALA A 560 -61.74 7.97 -44.75
N LYS A 561 -62.56 8.91 -44.27
CA LYS A 561 -63.84 8.64 -43.60
C LYS A 561 -64.94 8.60 -44.69
N PRO A 562 -65.78 7.55 -44.80
CA PRO A 562 -66.95 7.61 -45.66
C PRO A 562 -68.07 8.46 -45.00
N PRO A 563 -68.94 9.11 -45.77
CA PRO A 563 -69.98 10.00 -45.23
C PRO A 563 -71.09 9.21 -44.53
N ARG A 564 -71.55 9.74 -43.40
CA ARG A 564 -72.67 9.20 -42.59
C ARG A 564 -74.02 9.51 -43.25
N ARG A 565 -74.84 8.49 -43.51
CA ARG A 565 -76.28 8.63 -43.79
C ARG A 565 -77.03 9.13 -42.54
N ARG A 566 -77.94 10.08 -42.73
CA ARG A 566 -78.90 10.56 -41.70
C ARG A 566 -79.98 9.49 -41.43
N PRO A 567 -80.49 9.34 -40.19
CA PRO A 567 -81.70 8.59 -39.94
C PRO A 567 -82.94 9.46 -40.17
N GLY A 568 -83.88 8.96 -40.96
CA GLY A 568 -85.21 9.56 -41.15
C GLY A 568 -86.06 9.42 -39.88
N ARG A 569 -86.80 10.49 -39.56
CA ARG A 569 -87.92 10.48 -38.61
C ARG A 569 -89.07 9.67 -39.23
N ARG A 570 -89.68 8.80 -38.41
CA ARG A 570 -91.00 8.24 -38.67
C ARG A 570 -92.05 9.12 -37.99
N ARG A 571 -93.17 9.27 -38.71
CA ARG A 571 -94.43 9.95 -38.42
C ARG A 571 -94.41 11.46 -38.64
#